data_AF-A0A560FA99-F1
#
_entry.id   AF-A0A560FA99-F1
#
_cell.length_a   1.000
_cell.length_b   1.000
_cell.length_c   1.000
_cell.angle_alpha   90.00
_cell.angle_beta   90.00
_cell.angle_gamma   90.00
#
_symmetry.space_group_name_H-M   'P 1'
#
loop_
_entity.id
_entity.type
_entity.pdbx_description
1 polymer ?
#
loop_
_entity_poly.entity_id
_entity_poly.type
_entity_poly.pdbx_seq_one_letter_code
_entity_poly.pdbx_strand_id
1 'polypeptide(L)'
;MTDQPSPLHLTLDDDGIAYATLDVPGRANLLDDALIAALDELAAILEEREEVRGLVIASAKGHFLLGREPLSLLALADAAPGLSDDGLLAAIAPYGDALRRLEGTAKPIAAALSGSALGPGLELALACGYRVSTDHPAARFGFPDQRLGLMPMAGGTQRLPRLLGWVGAHDLLSGGHMVTAPAALELKLVNEVVPASHVRSAARAWVCGRLGNTAEAPFIVGQKRRPIAVASAIAAIETAVSQGLSLSLDEGLALERALAAGLLRRGEVAAFVRTLVVAKGEADKAAWRPALPAAELARVAVLGRGPAADAVALAARRAGLDVHAVADAEGLDDLTPAKLGERKIEILFDASREDVAAKRALLAKAEAALGEDALLVLTGARLRVGAVAQGLAWPDRLVGLYLPADGGVAEVVAGPATSAPALSIAVDAARRLGRTPFRVEDGDGRFLARLTAAYFRAALDLGPTVGAADTDAAARAAGLAEGPWALARRLGYAAVTDLVGEEGAVAVLAALKRPPDDPAPADAGPRMMAAVRTAMVTALAEGLVNDAVAADLMAVLGFGWPAASGGPLGSFARR
;
A
#
# COMPACT_ATOMS: atom_id res chain seq x y z
N MET A 1 -4.11 12.26 -36.13
CA MET A 1 -5.01 11.50 -35.24
C MET A 1 -4.28 10.23 -34.87
N THR A 2 -3.81 10.12 -33.64
CA THR A 2 -3.18 8.90 -33.13
C THR A 2 -4.26 7.84 -32.97
N ASP A 3 -4.02 6.67 -33.51
CA ASP A 3 -4.88 5.46 -33.54
C ASP A 3 -4.96 4.80 -32.15
N GLN A 4 -5.20 5.59 -31.10
CA GLN A 4 -5.34 5.07 -29.74
C GLN A 4 -6.78 4.64 -29.48
N PRO A 5 -7.01 3.44 -28.93
CA PRO A 5 -8.35 2.98 -28.59
C PRO A 5 -8.99 3.90 -27.54
N SER A 6 -10.26 4.26 -27.76
CA SER A 6 -11.04 5.10 -26.83
C SER A 6 -11.09 4.48 -25.43
N PRO A 7 -10.91 5.26 -24.34
CA PRO A 7 -10.99 4.75 -22.97
C PRO A 7 -12.43 4.45 -22.51
N LEU A 8 -13.43 4.84 -23.32
CA LEU A 8 -14.85 4.67 -23.04
C LEU A 8 -15.59 4.31 -24.34
N HIS A 9 -16.34 3.22 -24.31
CA HIS A 9 -17.12 2.73 -25.43
C HIS A 9 -18.61 2.95 -25.18
N LEU A 10 -19.28 3.66 -26.09
CA LEU A 10 -20.71 3.93 -26.00
C LEU A 10 -21.49 3.00 -26.93
N THR A 11 -22.54 2.38 -26.40
CA THR A 11 -23.55 1.65 -27.20
C THR A 11 -24.94 2.10 -26.76
N LEU A 12 -25.92 2.04 -27.66
CA LEU A 12 -27.31 2.38 -27.39
C LEU A 12 -28.18 1.16 -27.69
N ASP A 13 -29.04 0.77 -26.76
CA ASP A 13 -30.01 -0.30 -26.99
C ASP A 13 -31.32 0.21 -27.59
N ASP A 14 -32.19 -0.72 -28.01
CA ASP A 14 -33.48 -0.41 -28.64
C ASP A 14 -34.45 0.33 -27.70
N ASP A 15 -34.20 0.30 -26.39
CA ASP A 15 -34.95 1.06 -25.37
C ASP A 15 -34.32 2.45 -25.14
N GLY A 16 -33.39 2.91 -25.99
CA GLY A 16 -32.73 4.20 -25.84
C GLY A 16 -31.86 4.29 -24.58
N ILE A 17 -31.45 3.15 -24.00
CA ILE A 17 -30.55 3.12 -22.85
C ILE A 17 -29.11 3.05 -23.36
N ALA A 18 -28.33 4.07 -23.03
CA ALA A 18 -26.93 4.13 -23.35
C ALA A 18 -26.11 3.29 -22.35
N TYR A 19 -25.10 2.58 -22.85
CA TYR A 19 -24.07 1.93 -22.03
C TYR A 19 -22.73 2.57 -22.31
N ALA A 20 -22.20 3.29 -21.33
CA ALA A 20 -20.83 3.77 -21.33
C ALA A 20 -19.94 2.73 -20.63
N THR A 21 -19.18 1.97 -21.40
CA THR A 21 -18.27 0.95 -20.87
C THR A 21 -16.85 1.49 -20.78
N LEU A 22 -16.35 1.63 -19.56
CA LEU A 22 -14.96 1.97 -19.24
C LEU A 22 -14.02 0.84 -19.68
N ASP A 23 -13.08 1.17 -20.57
CA ASP A 23 -12.03 0.26 -21.03
C ASP A 23 -10.73 1.02 -21.34
N VAL A 24 -10.21 1.74 -20.35
CA VAL A 24 -8.96 2.51 -20.47
C VAL A 24 -7.82 1.56 -20.87
N PRO A 25 -6.95 1.87 -21.84
CA PRO A 25 -5.88 0.96 -22.24
C PRO A 25 -5.02 0.47 -21.06
N GLY A 26 -4.69 -0.83 -21.04
CA GLY A 26 -3.85 -1.46 -20.01
C GLY A 26 -4.62 -2.30 -18.98
N ARG A 27 -3.93 -2.73 -17.92
CA ARG A 27 -4.47 -3.73 -16.97
C ARG A 27 -5.61 -3.22 -16.10
N ALA A 28 -5.73 -1.91 -15.91
CA ALA A 28 -6.74 -1.32 -15.05
C ALA A 28 -7.32 -0.04 -15.63
N ASN A 29 -8.60 0.23 -15.35
CA ASN A 29 -9.17 1.56 -15.54
C ASN A 29 -8.59 2.50 -14.49
N LEU A 30 -7.89 3.53 -14.96
CA LEU A 30 -7.35 4.63 -14.19
C LEU A 30 -7.79 5.93 -14.85
N LEU A 31 -8.07 6.97 -14.05
CA LEU A 31 -8.47 8.27 -14.55
C LEU A 31 -7.25 8.98 -15.14
N ASP A 32 -7.26 9.21 -16.43
CA ASP A 32 -6.32 10.06 -17.15
C ASP A 32 -7.08 11.15 -17.91
N ASP A 33 -6.35 12.02 -18.60
CA ASP A 33 -6.95 13.15 -19.30
C ASP A 33 -7.84 12.70 -20.47
N ALA A 34 -7.56 11.54 -21.07
CA ALA A 34 -8.37 10.96 -22.14
C ALA A 34 -9.72 10.48 -21.62
N LEU A 35 -9.76 9.81 -20.46
CA LEU A 35 -11.01 9.40 -19.83
C LEU A 35 -11.82 10.61 -19.35
N ILE A 36 -11.16 11.65 -18.84
CA ILE A 36 -11.84 12.91 -18.46
C ILE A 36 -12.54 13.53 -19.68
N ALA A 37 -11.83 13.66 -20.81
CA ALA A 37 -12.42 14.16 -22.05
C ALA A 37 -13.59 13.30 -22.53
N ALA A 38 -13.46 11.97 -22.49
CA ALA A 38 -14.54 11.06 -22.90
C ALA A 38 -15.78 11.15 -21.99
N LEU A 39 -15.60 11.43 -20.69
CA LEU A 39 -16.73 11.65 -19.77
C LEU A 39 -17.41 13.01 -20.00
N ASP A 40 -16.65 14.03 -20.39
CA ASP A 40 -17.21 15.33 -20.78
C ASP A 40 -18.02 15.23 -22.08
N GLU A 41 -17.50 14.50 -23.08
CA GLU A 41 -18.24 14.16 -24.31
C GLU A 41 -19.50 13.33 -24.00
N LEU A 42 -19.42 12.39 -23.06
CA LEU A 42 -20.58 11.62 -22.61
C LEU A 42 -21.64 12.54 -21.99
N ALA A 43 -21.25 13.52 -21.19
CA ALA A 43 -22.18 14.51 -20.64
C ALA A 43 -22.87 15.32 -21.75
N ALA A 44 -22.11 15.79 -22.75
CA ALA A 44 -22.67 16.48 -23.92
C ALA A 44 -23.68 15.61 -24.69
N ILE A 45 -23.36 14.32 -24.89
CA ILE A 45 -24.29 13.35 -25.51
C ILE A 45 -25.59 13.24 -24.71
N LEU A 46 -25.51 13.15 -23.38
CA LEU A 46 -26.72 13.10 -22.54
C LEU A 46 -27.52 14.40 -22.58
N GLU A 47 -26.87 15.56 -22.73
CA GLU A 47 -27.52 16.86 -22.82
C GLU A 47 -28.23 17.05 -24.19
N GLU A 48 -27.59 16.64 -25.28
CA GLU A 48 -28.02 16.99 -26.65
C GLU A 48 -28.89 15.92 -27.33
N ARG A 49 -28.70 14.63 -27.02
CA ARG A 49 -29.28 13.52 -27.78
C ARG A 49 -30.57 13.01 -27.16
N GLU A 50 -31.71 13.43 -27.70
CA GLU A 50 -33.04 13.06 -27.22
C GLU A 50 -33.31 11.54 -27.28
N GLU A 51 -32.66 10.82 -28.20
CA GLU A 51 -32.78 9.37 -28.32
C GLU A 51 -32.21 8.61 -27.12
N VAL A 52 -31.32 9.24 -26.34
CA VAL A 52 -30.76 8.68 -25.10
C VAL A 52 -31.72 8.98 -23.96
N ARG A 53 -32.41 7.95 -23.45
CA ARG A 53 -33.39 8.06 -22.36
C ARG A 53 -32.79 7.82 -20.97
N GLY A 54 -31.62 7.21 -20.89
CA GLY A 54 -30.91 6.95 -19.65
C GLY A 54 -29.55 6.30 -19.91
N LEU A 55 -28.74 6.17 -18.86
CA LEU A 55 -27.34 5.74 -18.97
C LEU A 55 -26.99 4.68 -17.92
N VAL A 56 -26.30 3.63 -18.35
CA VAL A 56 -25.57 2.69 -17.51
C VAL A 56 -24.07 2.89 -17.72
N ILE A 57 -23.35 3.30 -16.68
CA ILE A 57 -21.89 3.34 -16.68
C ILE A 57 -21.38 2.01 -16.15
N ALA A 58 -20.60 1.29 -16.94
CA ALA A 58 -20.08 -0.03 -16.61
C ALA A 58 -18.59 -0.13 -16.91
N SER A 59 -17.98 -1.27 -16.60
CA SER A 59 -16.57 -1.55 -16.93
C SER A 59 -16.44 -2.84 -17.74
N ALA A 60 -15.46 -2.88 -18.65
CA ALA A 60 -15.03 -4.08 -19.36
C ALA A 60 -14.09 -4.97 -18.52
N LYS A 61 -13.68 -4.51 -17.33
CA LYS A 61 -12.72 -5.19 -16.44
C LYS A 61 -13.39 -5.69 -15.17
N GLY A 62 -12.66 -6.52 -14.41
CA GLY A 62 -13.09 -7.05 -13.10
C GLY A 62 -13.17 -5.99 -11.97
N HIS A 63 -12.99 -4.71 -12.30
CA HIS A 63 -13.11 -3.56 -11.41
C HIS A 63 -13.67 -2.38 -12.19
N PHE A 64 -14.21 -1.38 -11.47
CA PHE A 64 -14.85 -0.23 -12.10
C PHE A 64 -13.81 0.82 -12.54
N LEU A 65 -13.20 1.53 -11.58
CA LEU A 65 -12.16 2.55 -11.78
C LEU A 65 -11.34 2.65 -10.47
N LEU A 66 -10.01 2.50 -10.52
CA LEU A 66 -9.17 2.24 -9.34
C LEU A 66 -8.39 3.45 -8.79
N GLY A 67 -8.51 4.62 -9.40
CA GLY A 67 -7.73 5.79 -9.02
C GLY A 67 -7.42 6.67 -10.21
N ARG A 68 -6.62 7.72 -9.99
CA ARG A 68 -6.00 8.51 -11.04
C ARG A 68 -4.73 7.83 -11.55
N GLU A 69 -4.45 7.97 -12.84
CA GLU A 69 -3.21 7.49 -13.43
C GLU A 69 -2.01 8.19 -12.73
N PRO A 70 -1.03 7.43 -12.20
CA PRO A 70 0.03 7.98 -11.37
C PRO A 70 0.88 9.09 -12.00
N LEU A 71 1.21 8.98 -13.29
CA LEU A 71 2.05 9.96 -13.98
C LEU A 71 1.27 11.24 -14.31
N SER A 72 0.00 11.15 -14.68
CA SER A 72 -0.92 12.29 -14.81
C SER A 72 -1.04 13.04 -13.49
N LEU A 73 -1.26 12.32 -12.37
CA LEU A 73 -1.32 12.94 -11.04
C LEU A 73 0.02 13.59 -10.64
N LEU A 74 1.14 12.92 -10.90
CA LEU A 74 2.47 13.46 -10.60
C LEU A 74 2.74 14.73 -11.40
N ALA A 75 2.44 14.74 -12.70
CA ALA A 75 2.62 15.91 -13.56
C ALA A 75 1.81 17.11 -13.06
N LEU A 76 0.54 16.90 -12.70
CA LEU A 76 -0.30 17.92 -12.08
C LEU A 76 0.30 18.44 -10.77
N ALA A 77 0.70 17.54 -9.86
CA ALA A 77 1.25 17.90 -8.56
C ALA A 77 2.61 18.60 -8.67
N ASP A 78 3.43 18.27 -9.67
CA ASP A 78 4.70 18.95 -9.92
C ASP A 78 4.51 20.35 -10.49
N ALA A 79 3.55 20.53 -11.40
CA ALA A 79 3.23 21.83 -11.97
C ALA A 79 2.56 22.78 -10.95
N ALA A 80 1.76 22.25 -10.02
CA ALA A 80 0.88 23.04 -9.16
C ALA A 80 1.53 24.22 -8.41
N PRO A 81 2.75 24.12 -7.83
CA PRO A 81 3.37 25.26 -7.16
C PRO A 81 3.79 26.42 -8.09
N GLY A 82 3.88 26.17 -9.40
CA GLY A 82 4.19 27.19 -10.41
C GLY A 82 2.97 27.82 -11.07
N LEU A 83 1.76 27.33 -10.81
CA LEU A 83 0.52 27.83 -11.40
C LEU A 83 -0.10 28.94 -10.55
N SER A 84 -0.75 29.91 -11.20
CA SER A 84 -1.65 30.86 -10.53
C SER A 84 -2.83 30.11 -9.88
N ASP A 85 -3.53 30.76 -8.95
CA ASP A 85 -4.71 30.19 -8.28
C ASP A 85 -5.76 29.76 -9.31
N ASP A 86 -6.13 30.67 -10.22
CA ASP A 86 -7.08 30.38 -11.30
C ASP A 86 -6.57 29.29 -12.23
N GLY A 87 -5.26 29.29 -12.55
CA GLY A 87 -4.66 28.28 -13.41
C GLY A 87 -4.69 26.87 -12.79
N LEU A 88 -4.43 26.77 -11.48
CA LEU A 88 -4.50 25.49 -10.77
C LEU A 88 -5.95 25.02 -10.61
N LEU A 89 -6.87 25.91 -10.27
CA LEU A 89 -8.30 25.58 -10.22
C LEU A 89 -8.80 25.08 -11.59
N ALA A 90 -8.43 25.75 -12.68
CA ALA A 90 -8.76 25.33 -14.04
C ALA A 90 -8.13 23.98 -14.41
N ALA A 91 -6.92 23.67 -13.91
CA ALA A 91 -6.27 22.39 -14.17
C ALA A 91 -6.95 21.20 -13.48
N ILE A 92 -7.59 21.41 -12.33
CA ILE A 92 -8.27 20.33 -11.56
C ILE A 92 -9.78 20.27 -11.76
N ALA A 93 -10.37 21.32 -12.33
CA ALA A 93 -11.81 21.43 -12.59
C ALA A 93 -12.42 20.35 -13.52
N PRO A 94 -11.78 19.94 -14.64
CA PRO A 94 -12.48 19.24 -15.73
C PRO A 94 -13.19 17.95 -15.30
N TYR A 95 -12.57 17.15 -14.43
CA TYR A 95 -13.19 15.91 -13.98
C TYR A 95 -14.43 16.17 -13.11
N GLY A 96 -14.33 17.08 -12.13
CA GLY A 96 -15.46 17.43 -11.27
C GLY A 96 -16.59 18.11 -12.03
N ASP A 97 -16.26 18.93 -13.03
CA ASP A 97 -17.23 19.60 -13.90
C ASP A 97 -17.99 18.58 -14.77
N ALA A 98 -17.29 17.60 -15.38
CA ALA A 98 -17.93 16.52 -16.11
C ALA A 98 -18.88 15.69 -15.23
N LEU A 99 -18.46 15.36 -14.00
CA LEU A 99 -19.35 14.67 -13.04
C LEU A 99 -20.58 15.50 -12.68
N ARG A 100 -20.41 16.82 -12.50
CA ARG A 100 -21.53 17.71 -12.18
C ARG A 100 -22.50 17.84 -13.34
N ARG A 101 -22.01 17.90 -14.58
CA ARG A 101 -22.85 17.88 -15.78
C ARG A 101 -23.67 16.61 -15.88
N LEU A 102 -23.05 15.44 -15.70
CA LEU A 102 -23.76 14.15 -15.66
C LEU A 102 -24.86 14.13 -14.60
N GLU A 103 -24.54 14.56 -13.38
CA GLU A 103 -25.49 14.63 -12.26
C GLU A 103 -26.61 15.65 -12.48
N GLY A 104 -26.36 16.71 -13.25
CA GLY A 104 -27.33 17.75 -13.59
C GLY A 104 -28.35 17.35 -14.66
N THR A 105 -28.13 16.23 -15.36
CA THR A 105 -29.07 15.77 -16.38
C THR A 105 -30.37 15.25 -15.76
N ALA A 106 -31.50 15.43 -16.44
CA ALA A 106 -32.78 14.84 -16.02
C ALA A 106 -32.89 13.33 -16.33
N LYS A 107 -31.91 12.77 -17.04
CA LYS A 107 -31.91 11.38 -17.51
C LYS A 107 -31.37 10.48 -16.39
N PRO A 108 -32.01 9.33 -16.08
CA PRO A 108 -31.52 8.42 -15.06
C PRO A 108 -30.14 7.84 -15.42
N ILE A 109 -29.20 7.91 -14.48
CA ILE A 109 -27.84 7.36 -14.62
C ILE A 109 -27.57 6.34 -13.50
N ALA A 110 -27.18 5.13 -13.89
CA ALA A 110 -26.79 4.05 -12.97
C ALA A 110 -25.32 3.62 -13.16
N ALA A 111 -24.61 3.41 -12.05
CA ALA A 111 -23.28 2.81 -12.03
C ALA A 111 -23.39 1.30 -11.80
N ALA A 112 -22.90 0.52 -12.77
CA ALA A 112 -22.75 -0.93 -12.72
C ALA A 112 -21.33 -1.30 -12.28
N LEU A 113 -21.13 -1.46 -10.97
CA LEU A 113 -19.84 -1.68 -10.34
C LEU A 113 -19.45 -3.16 -10.41
N SER A 114 -18.75 -3.55 -11.49
CA SER A 114 -18.24 -4.90 -11.71
C SER A 114 -17.18 -5.37 -10.70
N GLY A 115 -16.70 -4.46 -9.85
CA GLY A 115 -15.73 -4.69 -8.79
C GLY A 115 -15.41 -3.37 -8.08
N SER A 116 -14.15 -3.21 -7.64
CA SER A 116 -13.75 -2.06 -6.84
C SER A 116 -13.92 -0.71 -7.56
N ALA A 117 -14.34 0.31 -6.81
CA ALA A 117 -14.38 1.71 -7.24
C ALA A 117 -13.68 2.57 -6.17
N LEU A 118 -12.52 3.13 -6.50
CA LEU A 118 -11.62 3.79 -5.55
C LEU A 118 -11.31 5.22 -5.98
N GLY A 119 -11.26 6.16 -5.02
CA GLY A 119 -10.97 7.57 -5.28
C GLY A 119 -11.92 8.13 -6.36
N PRO A 120 -11.41 8.61 -7.51
CA PRO A 120 -12.24 9.10 -8.61
C PRO A 120 -13.28 8.07 -9.09
N GLY A 121 -13.01 6.77 -9.00
CA GLY A 121 -14.01 5.74 -9.34
C GLY A 121 -15.24 5.78 -8.46
N LEU A 122 -15.06 6.05 -7.17
CA LEU A 122 -16.18 6.23 -6.26
C LEU A 122 -16.85 7.60 -6.46
N GLU A 123 -16.10 8.65 -6.82
CA GLU A 123 -16.69 9.96 -7.17
C GLU A 123 -17.62 9.85 -8.39
N LEU A 124 -17.21 9.12 -9.43
CA LEU A 124 -18.05 8.84 -10.60
C LEU A 124 -19.32 8.05 -10.21
N ALA A 125 -19.18 7.04 -9.35
CA ALA A 125 -20.32 6.27 -8.89
C ALA A 125 -21.28 7.11 -8.01
N LEU A 126 -20.75 8.03 -7.20
CA LEU A 126 -21.52 8.94 -6.36
C LEU A 126 -22.26 10.01 -7.17
N ALA A 127 -21.74 10.40 -8.34
CA ALA A 127 -22.42 11.29 -9.27
C ALA A 127 -23.61 10.61 -10.00
N CYS A 128 -23.72 9.28 -9.91
CA CYS A 128 -24.86 8.53 -10.46
C CYS A 128 -26.03 8.48 -9.47
N GLY A 129 -27.25 8.39 -9.99
CA GLY A 129 -28.47 8.27 -9.17
C GLY A 129 -28.65 6.88 -8.54
N TYR A 130 -28.02 5.86 -9.11
CA TYR A 130 -28.12 4.47 -8.64
C TYR A 130 -26.79 3.73 -8.78
N ARG A 131 -26.50 2.82 -7.84
CA ARG A 131 -25.26 2.03 -7.79
C ARG A 131 -25.58 0.56 -7.51
N VAL A 132 -25.19 -0.31 -8.43
CA VAL A 132 -25.27 -1.78 -8.25
C VAL A 132 -23.86 -2.34 -8.17
N SER A 133 -23.57 -3.11 -7.13
CA SER A 133 -22.29 -3.79 -6.94
C SER A 133 -22.38 -5.27 -7.28
N THR A 134 -21.27 -5.81 -7.78
CA THR A 134 -20.99 -7.25 -7.72
C THR A 134 -20.90 -7.76 -6.27
N ASP A 135 -21.17 -9.05 -6.06
CA ASP A 135 -20.95 -9.78 -4.81
C ASP A 135 -19.52 -10.33 -4.65
N HIS A 136 -18.64 -10.08 -5.64
CA HIS A 136 -17.28 -10.59 -5.63
C HIS A 136 -16.52 -10.17 -4.35
N PRO A 137 -15.89 -11.10 -3.61
CA PRO A 137 -15.32 -10.84 -2.27
C PRO A 137 -14.13 -9.86 -2.28
N ALA A 138 -13.50 -9.64 -3.44
CA ALA A 138 -12.43 -8.67 -3.61
C ALA A 138 -12.90 -7.24 -3.90
N ALA A 139 -14.21 -6.99 -4.12
CA ALA A 139 -14.72 -5.66 -4.39
C ALA A 139 -14.53 -4.73 -3.18
N ARG A 140 -13.99 -3.53 -3.43
CA ARG A 140 -13.66 -2.52 -2.41
C ARG A 140 -14.11 -1.13 -2.86
N PHE A 141 -14.64 -0.35 -1.94
CA PHE A 141 -15.14 1.01 -2.18
C PHE A 141 -14.58 1.98 -1.12
N GLY A 142 -13.95 3.08 -1.54
CA GLY A 142 -13.42 4.09 -0.62
C GLY A 142 -12.43 5.08 -1.24
N PHE A 143 -11.87 5.96 -0.41
CA PHE A 143 -10.95 7.03 -0.81
C PHE A 143 -9.54 6.78 -0.25
N PRO A 144 -8.53 6.47 -1.08
CA PRO A 144 -7.15 6.30 -0.62
C PRO A 144 -6.33 7.61 -0.60
N ASP A 145 -6.91 8.74 -1.00
CA ASP A 145 -6.27 10.00 -1.36
C ASP A 145 -5.39 10.60 -0.24
N GLN A 146 -5.88 10.58 1.00
CA GLN A 146 -5.21 11.08 2.21
C GLN A 146 -3.91 10.35 2.55
N ARG A 147 -3.67 9.16 1.99
CA ARG A 147 -2.38 8.46 2.09
C ARG A 147 -1.29 9.12 1.24
N LEU A 148 -1.70 9.90 0.24
CA LEU A 148 -0.83 10.62 -0.69
C LEU A 148 -0.78 12.13 -0.39
N GLY A 149 -1.28 12.56 0.78
CA GLY A 149 -1.35 13.99 1.11
C GLY A 149 -2.45 14.73 0.35
N LEU A 150 -3.41 14.00 -0.22
CA LEU A 150 -4.47 14.55 -1.06
C LEU A 150 -5.85 14.30 -0.44
N MET A 151 -6.88 14.93 -1.00
CA MET A 151 -8.28 14.68 -0.68
C MET A 151 -9.05 14.41 -1.98
N PRO A 152 -10.23 13.76 -1.91
CA PRO A 152 -11.15 13.73 -3.05
C PRO A 152 -11.44 15.17 -3.51
N MET A 153 -11.45 15.38 -4.83
CA MET A 153 -11.47 16.72 -5.43
C MET A 153 -12.51 16.88 -6.55
N ALA A 154 -13.33 15.85 -6.77
CA ALA A 154 -14.42 15.82 -7.75
C ALA A 154 -15.75 15.44 -7.08
N GLY A 155 -15.93 15.88 -5.83
CA GLY A 155 -17.14 15.82 -5.04
C GLY A 155 -17.19 14.70 -4.03
N GLY A 156 -16.12 13.93 -3.81
CA GLY A 156 -16.11 12.89 -2.78
C GLY A 156 -16.40 13.42 -1.38
N THR A 157 -15.86 14.58 -0.99
CA THR A 157 -16.12 15.20 0.33
C THR A 157 -17.49 15.87 0.40
N GLN A 158 -18.16 16.05 -0.74
CA GLN A 158 -19.46 16.72 -0.81
C GLN A 158 -20.63 15.75 -0.96
N ARG A 159 -20.50 14.74 -1.81
CA ARG A 159 -21.55 13.75 -2.10
C ARG A 159 -21.62 12.68 -1.03
N LEU A 160 -20.48 12.15 -0.57
CA LEU A 160 -20.49 11.05 0.40
C LEU A 160 -21.11 11.46 1.75
N PRO A 161 -20.76 12.61 2.37
CA PRO A 161 -21.37 12.98 3.64
C PRO A 161 -22.83 13.44 3.50
N ARG A 162 -23.26 13.92 2.33
CA ARG A 162 -24.69 14.19 2.05
C ARG A 162 -25.49 12.89 1.89
N LEU A 163 -24.87 11.81 1.43
CA LEU A 163 -25.48 10.49 1.31
C LEU A 163 -25.53 9.74 2.65
N LEU A 164 -24.42 9.72 3.40
CA LEU A 164 -24.24 8.85 4.58
C LEU A 164 -24.32 9.60 5.92
N GLY A 165 -24.36 10.93 5.89
CA GLY A 165 -24.00 11.75 7.05
C GLY A 165 -22.49 11.72 7.33
N TRP A 166 -22.00 12.69 8.11
CA TRP A 166 -20.57 12.77 8.42
C TRP A 166 -20.04 11.53 9.15
N VAL A 167 -20.78 11.01 10.13
CA VAL A 167 -20.34 9.84 10.91
C VAL A 167 -20.11 8.61 10.03
N GLY A 168 -20.99 8.37 9.05
CA GLY A 168 -20.84 7.27 8.10
C GLY A 168 -19.73 7.51 7.06
N ALA A 169 -19.47 8.78 6.71
CA ALA A 169 -18.45 9.14 5.72
C ALA A 169 -17.03 9.29 6.30
N HIS A 170 -16.90 9.60 7.59
CA HIS A 170 -15.62 9.96 8.22
C HIS A 170 -14.56 8.87 8.03
N ASP A 171 -14.89 7.59 8.25
CA ASP A 171 -13.92 6.51 8.15
C ASP A 171 -13.43 6.28 6.71
N LEU A 172 -14.31 6.49 5.72
CA LEU A 172 -13.94 6.37 4.30
C LEU A 172 -13.09 7.56 3.83
N LEU A 173 -13.36 8.77 4.32
CA LEU A 173 -12.67 10.00 3.93
C LEU A 173 -11.39 10.24 4.76
N SER A 174 -11.52 10.47 6.06
CA SER A 174 -10.39 10.76 6.94
C SER A 174 -9.59 9.52 7.29
N GLY A 175 -10.29 8.39 7.47
CA GLY A 175 -9.68 7.10 7.76
C GLY A 175 -9.09 6.45 6.51
N GLY A 176 -9.65 6.67 5.33
CA GLY A 176 -9.17 5.98 4.13
C GLY A 176 -9.43 4.49 4.09
N HIS A 177 -10.43 4.05 4.85
CA HIS A 177 -10.86 2.68 4.85
C HIS A 177 -11.66 2.40 3.59
N MET A 178 -11.53 1.17 3.11
CA MET A 178 -12.31 0.67 2.00
C MET A 178 -13.28 -0.37 2.55
N VAL A 179 -14.55 -0.24 2.18
CA VAL A 179 -15.60 -1.17 2.58
C VAL A 179 -15.80 -2.25 1.52
N THR A 180 -16.22 -3.45 1.95
CA THR A 180 -16.58 -4.55 1.07
C THR A 180 -17.97 -4.32 0.45
N ALA A 181 -18.36 -5.09 -0.58
CA ALA A 181 -19.70 -4.97 -1.16
C ALA A 181 -20.85 -5.15 -0.13
N PRO A 182 -20.83 -6.15 0.77
CA PRO A 182 -21.85 -6.26 1.82
C PRO A 182 -21.89 -5.04 2.75
N ALA A 183 -20.73 -4.54 3.20
CA ALA A 183 -20.67 -3.36 4.05
C ALA A 183 -21.10 -2.08 3.32
N ALA A 184 -20.82 -1.96 2.02
CA ALA A 184 -21.27 -0.86 1.18
C ALA A 184 -22.80 -0.84 1.04
N LEU A 185 -23.44 -2.01 0.96
CA LEU A 185 -24.90 -2.13 0.93
C LEU A 185 -25.52 -1.74 2.28
N GLU A 186 -24.94 -2.23 3.39
CA GLU A 186 -25.38 -1.88 4.74
C GLU A 186 -25.29 -0.38 5.00
N LEU A 187 -24.19 0.25 4.56
CA LEU A 187 -24.00 1.69 4.60
C LEU A 187 -24.89 2.46 3.62
N LYS A 188 -25.50 1.81 2.63
CA LYS A 188 -26.19 2.45 1.49
C LYS A 188 -25.28 3.29 0.60
N LEU A 189 -23.99 2.98 0.63
CA LEU A 189 -23.06 3.45 -0.37
C LEU A 189 -23.42 2.88 -1.75
N VAL A 190 -23.91 1.63 -1.80
CA VAL A 190 -24.54 1.03 -2.98
C VAL A 190 -25.99 0.69 -2.69
N ASN A 191 -26.82 0.64 -3.73
CA ASN A 191 -28.25 0.36 -3.62
C ASN A 191 -28.55 -1.14 -3.64
N GLU A 192 -27.74 -1.93 -4.35
CA GLU A 192 -27.92 -3.37 -4.50
C GLU A 192 -26.57 -4.09 -4.64
N VAL A 193 -26.51 -5.33 -4.17
CA VAL A 193 -25.39 -6.26 -4.40
C VAL A 193 -25.94 -7.50 -5.08
N VAL A 194 -25.42 -7.84 -6.25
CA VAL A 194 -25.88 -8.95 -7.09
C VAL A 194 -24.70 -9.79 -7.60
N PRO A 195 -24.93 -11.03 -8.06
CA PRO A 195 -23.91 -11.80 -8.76
C PRO A 195 -23.29 -11.00 -9.91
N ALA A 196 -21.98 -11.15 -10.14
CA ALA A 196 -21.24 -10.41 -11.16
C ALA A 196 -21.91 -10.40 -12.55
N SER A 197 -22.56 -11.50 -12.95
CA SER A 197 -23.29 -11.65 -14.21
C SER A 197 -24.54 -10.77 -14.32
N HIS A 198 -25.09 -10.27 -13.21
CA HIS A 198 -26.35 -9.52 -13.16
C HIS A 198 -26.18 -8.02 -12.93
N VAL A 199 -24.96 -7.54 -12.66
CA VAL A 199 -24.71 -6.13 -12.30
C VAL A 199 -25.22 -5.16 -13.37
N ARG A 200 -24.89 -5.42 -14.65
CA ARG A 200 -25.34 -4.57 -15.77
C ARG A 200 -26.86 -4.62 -15.97
N SER A 201 -27.47 -5.81 -15.88
CA SER A 201 -28.92 -5.97 -16.07
C SER A 201 -29.73 -5.33 -14.94
N ALA A 202 -29.25 -5.41 -13.69
CA ALA A 202 -29.89 -4.76 -12.55
C ALA A 202 -29.82 -3.23 -12.66
N ALA A 203 -28.65 -2.68 -13.01
CA ALA A 203 -28.51 -1.25 -13.27
C ALA A 203 -29.46 -0.78 -14.39
N ARG A 204 -29.51 -1.50 -15.52
CA ARG A 204 -30.45 -1.20 -16.62
C ARG A 204 -31.91 -1.25 -16.17
N ALA A 205 -32.30 -2.26 -15.38
CA ALA A 205 -33.67 -2.39 -14.90
C ALA A 205 -34.12 -1.17 -14.08
N TRP A 206 -33.21 -0.61 -13.27
CA TRP A 206 -33.45 0.65 -12.56
C TRP A 206 -33.62 1.83 -13.51
N VAL A 207 -32.71 2.00 -14.48
CA VAL A 207 -32.80 3.09 -15.48
C VAL A 207 -34.12 3.04 -16.26
N CYS A 208 -34.64 1.83 -16.54
CA CYS A 208 -35.94 1.64 -17.21
C CYS A 208 -37.16 1.90 -16.31
N GLY A 209 -36.99 2.31 -15.05
CA GLY A 209 -38.09 2.55 -14.10
C GLY A 209 -38.79 1.29 -13.61
N ARG A 210 -38.16 0.11 -13.72
CA ARG A 210 -38.76 -1.20 -13.37
C ARG A 210 -38.51 -1.63 -11.92
N LEU A 211 -37.87 -0.78 -11.11
CA LEU A 211 -37.61 -1.01 -9.69
C LEU A 211 -38.24 0.11 -8.87
N GLY A 212 -39.04 -0.26 -7.86
CA GLY A 212 -39.69 0.68 -6.93
C GLY A 212 -38.68 1.36 -6.01
N ASN A 213 -38.88 2.65 -5.76
CA ASN A 213 -38.01 3.47 -4.94
C ASN A 213 -38.32 3.23 -3.45
N THR A 214 -37.52 2.43 -2.75
CA THR A 214 -37.62 2.27 -1.30
C THR A 214 -36.25 2.44 -0.66
N ALA A 215 -36.06 3.54 0.07
CA ALA A 215 -34.94 3.72 0.98
C ALA A 215 -35.46 4.27 2.31
N GLU A 216 -35.44 3.43 3.35
CA GLU A 216 -35.52 3.87 4.75
C GLU A 216 -34.11 3.90 5.35
N ALA A 217 -33.78 4.94 6.15
CA ALA A 217 -32.57 5.06 7.01
C ALA A 217 -32.52 3.93 8.07
N PRO A 218 -31.36 3.37 8.54
CA PRO A 218 -30.41 4.12 9.43
C PRO A 218 -28.99 3.51 9.78
N PHE A 219 -28.27 4.20 10.70
CA PHE A 219 -27.24 3.82 11.72
C PHE A 219 -25.77 3.38 11.43
N ILE A 220 -24.95 3.58 12.48
CA ILE A 220 -23.49 3.87 12.58
C ILE A 220 -22.59 2.62 12.59
N VAL A 221 -21.45 2.67 11.89
CA VAL A 221 -20.38 1.66 11.91
C VAL A 221 -19.30 2.00 12.95
N GLY A 222 -18.89 0.98 13.72
CA GLY A 222 -17.89 1.07 14.79
C GLY A 222 -16.45 1.24 14.30
N GLN A 223 -15.68 2.05 15.04
CA GLN A 223 -14.28 2.35 14.76
C GLN A 223 -13.34 1.16 15.03
N LYS A 224 -12.54 0.74 14.04
CA LYS A 224 -11.29 -0.01 14.29
C LYS A 224 -10.15 0.40 13.33
N ARG A 225 -9.00 0.72 13.97
CA ARG A 225 -7.63 1.00 13.49
C ARG A 225 -7.49 2.04 12.38
N ARG A 226 -6.86 3.17 12.74
CA ARG A 226 -6.50 4.28 11.83
C ARG A 226 -5.30 3.86 10.96
N PRO A 227 -5.42 3.82 9.62
CA PRO A 227 -4.26 3.75 8.75
C PRO A 227 -3.55 5.12 8.72
N ILE A 228 -2.33 5.13 8.19
CA ILE A 228 -1.48 6.32 8.10
C ILE A 228 -2.09 7.28 7.09
N ALA A 229 -2.61 8.42 7.55
CA ALA A 229 -3.14 9.50 6.73
C ALA A 229 -2.35 10.78 7.02
N VAL A 230 -2.10 11.57 5.98
CA VAL A 230 -1.32 12.81 6.09
C VAL A 230 -2.17 13.88 6.77
N ALA A 231 -1.64 14.53 7.81
CA ALA A 231 -2.39 15.45 8.66
C ALA A 231 -2.98 16.66 7.88
N SER A 232 -2.24 17.18 6.89
CA SER A 232 -2.72 18.28 6.03
C SER A 232 -3.95 17.87 5.22
N ALA A 233 -3.96 16.64 4.68
CA ALA A 233 -5.11 16.08 3.97
C ALA A 233 -6.32 15.89 4.89
N ILE A 234 -6.12 15.34 6.10
CA ILE A 234 -7.21 15.19 7.08
C ILE A 234 -7.83 16.54 7.43
N ALA A 235 -7.00 17.54 7.74
CA ALA A 235 -7.50 18.88 8.07
C ALA A 235 -8.28 19.51 6.91
N ALA A 236 -7.83 19.31 5.67
CA ALA A 236 -8.55 19.77 4.48
C ALA A 236 -9.89 19.04 4.30
N ILE A 237 -9.94 17.72 4.49
CA ILE A 237 -11.18 16.92 4.46
C ILE A 237 -12.16 17.40 5.53
N GLU A 238 -11.72 17.54 6.77
CA GLU A 238 -12.57 18.00 7.88
C GLU A 238 -13.10 19.42 7.62
N THR A 239 -12.29 20.30 7.05
CA THR A 239 -12.70 21.65 6.64
C THR A 239 -13.75 21.58 5.51
N ALA A 240 -13.48 20.80 4.46
CA ALA A 240 -14.36 20.65 3.31
C ALA A 240 -15.75 20.12 3.70
N VAL A 241 -15.80 19.18 4.63
CA VAL A 241 -17.07 18.61 5.11
C VAL A 241 -17.76 19.56 6.08
N SER A 242 -17.07 20.06 7.10
CA SER A 242 -17.68 20.88 8.16
C SER A 242 -18.26 22.19 7.61
N GLN A 243 -17.56 22.85 6.69
CA GLN A 243 -18.04 24.07 6.06
C GLN A 243 -18.94 23.77 4.85
N GLY A 244 -18.53 22.84 3.98
CA GLY A 244 -19.23 22.54 2.74
C GLY A 244 -20.63 21.98 2.92
N LEU A 245 -20.91 21.26 4.01
CA LEU A 245 -22.27 20.78 4.32
C LEU A 245 -23.25 21.89 4.70
N SER A 246 -22.75 23.09 5.06
CA SER A 246 -23.59 24.26 5.30
C SER A 246 -23.87 25.08 4.03
N LEU A 247 -23.25 24.70 2.91
CA LEU A 247 -23.35 25.37 1.62
C LEU A 247 -24.24 24.59 0.63
N SER A 248 -24.63 25.24 -0.46
CA SER A 248 -25.16 24.51 -1.63
C SER A 248 -24.14 23.51 -2.16
N LEU A 249 -24.59 22.53 -2.96
CA LEU A 249 -23.67 21.54 -3.53
C LEU A 249 -22.59 22.21 -4.38
N ASP A 250 -22.95 23.16 -5.23
CA ASP A 250 -22.00 23.83 -6.13
C ASP A 250 -20.96 24.67 -5.37
N GLU A 251 -21.39 25.40 -4.32
CA GLU A 251 -20.46 26.12 -3.43
C GLU A 251 -19.55 25.16 -2.64
N GLY A 252 -20.08 24.02 -2.19
CA GLY A 252 -19.31 22.97 -1.52
C GLY A 252 -18.27 22.33 -2.45
N LEU A 253 -18.62 22.09 -3.72
CA LEU A 253 -17.69 21.59 -4.73
C LEU A 253 -16.58 22.61 -5.02
N ALA A 254 -16.91 23.89 -5.08
CA ALA A 254 -15.91 24.96 -5.23
C ALA A 254 -14.96 25.03 -4.03
N LEU A 255 -15.47 24.91 -2.80
CA LEU A 255 -14.65 24.85 -1.58
C LEU A 255 -13.72 23.64 -1.58
N GLU A 256 -14.23 22.45 -1.89
CA GLU A 256 -13.43 21.22 -2.00
C GLU A 256 -12.27 21.40 -2.98
N ARG A 257 -12.57 21.95 -4.17
CA ARG A 257 -11.57 22.22 -5.21
C ARG A 257 -10.49 23.20 -4.73
N ALA A 258 -10.87 24.27 -4.04
CA ALA A 258 -9.93 25.24 -3.47
C ALA A 258 -9.00 24.61 -2.42
N LEU A 259 -9.53 23.75 -1.55
CA LEU A 259 -8.74 23.03 -0.54
C LEU A 259 -7.78 22.03 -1.19
N ALA A 260 -8.26 21.28 -2.20
CA ALA A 260 -7.43 20.35 -2.97
C ALA A 260 -6.28 21.06 -3.71
N ALA A 261 -6.55 22.22 -4.31
CA ALA A 261 -5.53 23.08 -4.92
C ALA A 261 -4.47 23.51 -3.89
N GLY A 262 -4.89 23.87 -2.68
CA GLY A 262 -4.00 24.20 -1.56
C GLY A 262 -3.08 23.04 -1.16
N LEU A 263 -3.55 21.80 -1.19
CA LEU A 263 -2.73 20.61 -0.92
C LEU A 263 -1.71 20.36 -2.03
N LEU A 264 -2.12 20.43 -3.30
CA LEU A 264 -1.23 20.23 -4.45
C LEU A 264 -0.07 21.26 -4.45
N ARG A 265 -0.37 22.50 -4.07
CA ARG A 265 0.63 23.58 -4.00
C ARG A 265 1.72 23.36 -2.94
N ARG A 266 1.47 22.55 -1.92
CA ARG A 266 2.49 22.25 -0.88
C ARG A 266 3.64 21.39 -1.40
N GLY A 267 3.49 20.74 -2.55
CA GLY A 267 4.50 19.85 -3.13
C GLY A 267 4.63 18.48 -2.44
N GLU A 268 4.05 18.29 -1.25
CA GLU A 268 4.01 17.01 -0.53
C GLU A 268 3.34 15.91 -1.37
N VAL A 269 2.24 16.23 -2.06
CA VAL A 269 1.52 15.29 -2.93
C VAL A 269 2.46 14.73 -4.01
N ALA A 270 3.23 15.60 -4.68
CA ALA A 270 4.18 15.17 -5.69
C ALA A 270 5.25 14.23 -5.11
N ALA A 271 5.77 14.54 -3.92
CA ALA A 271 6.74 13.69 -3.25
C ALA A 271 6.17 12.30 -2.86
N PHE A 272 4.94 12.27 -2.33
CA PHE A 272 4.26 11.01 -2.00
C PHE A 272 3.96 10.18 -3.25
N VAL A 273 3.43 10.78 -4.32
CA VAL A 273 3.13 10.06 -5.58
C VAL A 273 4.41 9.52 -6.20
N ARG A 274 5.47 10.34 -6.27
CA ARG A 274 6.78 9.92 -6.80
C ARG A 274 7.35 8.75 -6.05
N THR A 275 7.28 8.76 -4.71
CA THR A 275 7.91 7.75 -3.86
C THR A 275 7.04 6.50 -3.69
N LEU A 276 5.79 6.67 -3.25
CA LEU A 276 4.91 5.58 -2.82
C LEU A 276 4.15 4.92 -3.97
N VAL A 277 4.05 5.57 -5.12
CA VAL A 277 3.33 5.05 -6.29
C VAL A 277 4.30 4.74 -7.42
N VAL A 278 5.02 5.75 -7.93
CA VAL A 278 5.88 5.58 -9.11
C VAL A 278 7.13 4.75 -8.78
N ALA A 279 7.97 5.21 -7.86
CA ALA A 279 9.21 4.52 -7.51
C ALA A 279 8.96 3.14 -6.90
N LYS A 280 7.95 3.03 -6.01
CA LYS A 280 7.51 1.72 -5.51
C LYS A 280 7.03 0.80 -6.64
N GLY A 281 6.23 1.30 -7.57
CA GLY A 281 5.73 0.51 -8.70
C GLY A 281 6.87 -0.01 -9.58
N GLU A 282 7.90 0.79 -9.83
CA GLU A 282 9.11 0.34 -10.54
C GLU A 282 9.90 -0.71 -9.72
N ALA A 283 10.03 -0.52 -8.41
CA ALA A 283 10.68 -1.51 -7.55
C ALA A 283 9.92 -2.85 -7.48
N ASP A 284 8.57 -2.81 -7.47
CA ASP A 284 7.72 -4.01 -7.49
C ASP A 284 7.96 -4.86 -8.75
N LYS A 285 8.33 -4.25 -9.89
CA LYS A 285 8.70 -4.96 -11.13
C LYS A 285 10.00 -5.76 -10.99
N ALA A 286 10.85 -5.42 -10.01
CA ALA A 286 12.07 -6.13 -9.69
C ALA A 286 12.87 -6.47 -10.96
N ALA A 287 13.23 -5.46 -11.76
CA ALA A 287 13.84 -5.66 -13.09
C ALA A 287 15.15 -6.47 -13.05
N TRP A 288 15.79 -6.55 -11.87
CA TRP A 288 16.98 -7.36 -11.61
C TRP A 288 16.68 -8.86 -11.35
N ARG A 289 15.41 -9.26 -11.20
CA ARG A 289 14.99 -10.66 -11.03
C ARG A 289 15.44 -11.46 -12.26
N PRO A 290 16.10 -12.62 -12.09
CA PRO A 290 16.41 -13.51 -13.21
C PRO A 290 15.19 -13.84 -14.07
N ALA A 291 15.35 -13.80 -15.40
CA ALA A 291 14.29 -14.00 -16.39
C ALA A 291 13.89 -15.48 -16.50
N LEU A 292 13.31 -16.02 -15.43
CA LEU A 292 12.79 -17.38 -15.31
C LEU A 292 11.27 -17.36 -15.11
N PRO A 293 10.54 -18.45 -15.44
CA PRO A 293 9.12 -18.57 -15.13
C PRO A 293 8.81 -18.27 -13.67
N ALA A 294 7.59 -17.79 -13.39
CA ALA A 294 7.15 -17.57 -12.01
C ALA A 294 7.00 -18.91 -11.29
N ALA A 295 7.48 -18.99 -10.05
CA ALA A 295 7.33 -20.19 -9.24
C ALA A 295 5.88 -20.39 -8.78
N GLU A 296 5.38 -21.61 -8.87
CA GLU A 296 4.11 -21.99 -8.24
C GLU A 296 4.36 -22.30 -6.76
N LEU A 297 3.90 -21.42 -5.88
CA LEU A 297 4.06 -21.54 -4.43
C LEU A 297 2.73 -21.94 -3.80
N ALA A 298 2.68 -23.11 -3.14
CA ALA A 298 1.48 -23.61 -2.49
C ALA A 298 1.69 -23.88 -0.99
N ARG A 299 2.80 -24.50 -0.63
CA ARG A 299 3.15 -24.98 0.72
C ARG A 299 4.52 -24.48 1.15
N VAL A 300 4.56 -23.92 2.34
CA VAL A 300 5.79 -23.42 2.94
C VAL A 300 5.92 -23.96 4.36
N ALA A 301 7.15 -24.14 4.80
CA ALA A 301 7.47 -24.39 6.19
C ALA A 301 8.10 -23.15 6.83
N VAL A 302 7.82 -22.91 8.10
CA VAL A 302 8.42 -21.80 8.87
C VAL A 302 9.06 -22.39 10.12
N LEU A 303 10.38 -22.28 10.19
CA LEU A 303 11.22 -22.84 11.24
C LEU A 303 11.61 -21.79 12.27
N GLY A 304 11.32 -22.05 13.53
CA GLY A 304 11.68 -21.19 14.67
C GLY A 304 10.49 -20.89 15.59
N ARG A 305 10.78 -20.18 16.67
CA ARG A 305 9.78 -19.73 17.66
C ARG A 305 9.81 -18.21 17.80
N GLY A 306 8.65 -17.65 18.11
CA GLY A 306 8.53 -16.25 18.50
C GLY A 306 8.13 -15.30 17.37
N PRO A 307 8.15 -13.98 17.63
CA PRO A 307 7.47 -13.00 16.80
C PRO A 307 7.90 -12.98 15.33
N ALA A 308 9.18 -13.25 15.03
CA ALA A 308 9.68 -13.29 13.67
C ALA A 308 9.08 -14.47 12.88
N ALA A 309 9.13 -15.68 13.44
CA ALA A 309 8.52 -16.86 12.84
C ALA A 309 7.00 -16.68 12.67
N ASP A 310 6.33 -16.16 13.70
CA ASP A 310 4.88 -15.90 13.67
C ASP A 310 4.50 -14.88 12.59
N ALA A 311 5.31 -13.83 12.40
CA ALA A 311 5.09 -12.83 11.36
C ALA A 311 5.20 -13.41 9.95
N VAL A 312 6.21 -14.25 9.69
CA VAL A 312 6.38 -14.94 8.40
C VAL A 312 5.22 -15.90 8.15
N ALA A 313 4.86 -16.73 9.15
CA ALA A 313 3.75 -17.66 9.05
C ALA A 313 2.41 -16.95 8.79
N LEU A 314 2.16 -15.83 9.47
CA LEU A 314 0.96 -15.02 9.27
C LEU A 314 0.93 -14.38 7.87
N ALA A 315 2.05 -13.87 7.38
CA ALA A 315 2.15 -13.32 6.03
C ALA A 315 1.87 -14.40 4.97
N ALA A 316 2.45 -15.58 5.12
CA ALA A 316 2.23 -16.71 4.22
C ALA A 316 0.77 -17.18 4.21
N ARG A 317 0.13 -17.31 5.37
CA ARG A 317 -1.31 -17.65 5.46
C ARG A 317 -2.20 -16.60 4.80
N ARG A 318 -1.91 -15.30 5.01
CA ARG A 318 -2.64 -14.20 4.35
C ARG A 318 -2.48 -14.21 2.83
N ALA A 319 -1.36 -14.72 2.34
CA ALA A 319 -1.11 -14.96 0.91
C ALA A 319 -1.79 -16.24 0.38
N GLY A 320 -2.54 -16.96 1.21
CA GLY A 320 -3.23 -18.20 0.84
C GLY A 320 -2.29 -19.40 0.69
N LEU A 321 -1.09 -19.35 1.29
CA LEU A 321 -0.17 -20.49 1.33
C LEU A 321 -0.56 -21.42 2.48
N ASP A 322 -0.39 -22.72 2.26
CA ASP A 322 -0.46 -23.74 3.31
C ASP A 322 0.84 -23.71 4.12
N VAL A 323 0.74 -23.51 5.44
CA VAL A 323 1.88 -23.18 6.30
C VAL A 323 2.10 -24.24 7.37
N HIS A 324 3.24 -24.91 7.28
CA HIS A 324 3.74 -25.85 8.27
C HIS A 324 4.67 -25.13 9.26
N ALA A 325 4.21 -24.93 10.49
CA ALA A 325 5.05 -24.33 11.54
C ALA A 325 5.93 -25.42 12.19
N VAL A 326 7.23 -25.18 12.23
CA VAL A 326 8.23 -26.07 12.82
C VAL A 326 8.97 -25.30 13.91
N ALA A 327 8.97 -25.82 15.12
CA ALA A 327 9.50 -25.07 16.25
C ALA A 327 11.04 -25.14 16.36
N ASP A 328 11.61 -26.29 16.03
CA ASP A 328 13.00 -26.65 16.28
C ASP A 328 13.41 -27.87 15.42
N ALA A 329 14.59 -28.42 15.69
CA ALA A 329 15.14 -29.53 14.92
C ALA A 329 14.27 -30.80 14.96
N GLU A 330 13.53 -31.07 16.03
CA GLU A 330 12.71 -32.29 16.16
C GLU A 330 11.54 -32.26 15.17
N GLY A 331 10.88 -31.10 15.04
CA GLY A 331 9.76 -30.94 14.12
C GLY A 331 10.13 -31.00 12.63
N LEU A 332 11.42 -30.89 12.27
CA LEU A 332 11.85 -31.04 10.87
C LEU A 332 11.57 -32.44 10.33
N ASP A 333 11.55 -33.46 11.20
CA ASP A 333 11.29 -34.84 10.81
C ASP A 333 9.86 -35.02 10.28
N ASP A 334 8.96 -34.05 10.52
CA ASP A 334 7.57 -34.03 10.03
C ASP A 334 7.42 -33.45 8.62
N LEU A 335 8.48 -32.87 8.05
CA LEU A 335 8.45 -32.26 6.71
C LEU A 335 8.74 -33.25 5.57
N THR A 336 8.96 -34.53 5.88
CA THR A 336 9.23 -35.55 4.86
C THR A 336 7.99 -35.81 3.99
N PRO A 337 8.15 -36.11 2.68
CA PRO A 337 7.03 -36.42 1.80
C PRO A 337 6.11 -37.51 2.36
N ALA A 338 6.67 -38.57 2.94
CA ALA A 338 5.92 -39.67 3.54
C ALA A 338 4.94 -39.21 4.64
N LYS A 339 5.35 -38.25 5.49
CA LYS A 339 4.50 -37.71 6.56
C LYS A 339 3.52 -36.64 6.06
N LEU A 340 3.85 -35.98 4.95
CA LEU A 340 2.99 -34.98 4.33
C LEU A 340 1.99 -35.61 3.33
N GLY A 341 2.02 -36.93 3.11
CA GLY A 341 1.17 -37.62 2.13
C GLY A 341 1.61 -37.34 0.69
N GLU A 342 2.91 -37.49 0.43
CA GLU A 342 3.59 -37.23 -0.86
C GLU A 342 3.56 -35.77 -1.34
N ARG A 343 3.16 -34.87 -0.44
CA ARG A 343 3.14 -33.42 -0.68
C ARG A 343 4.53 -32.83 -0.37
N LYS A 344 5.03 -31.95 -1.23
CA LYS A 344 6.34 -31.30 -1.09
C LYS A 344 6.22 -29.93 -0.41
N ILE A 345 7.22 -29.54 0.37
CA ILE A 345 7.39 -28.15 0.81
C ILE A 345 8.24 -27.44 -0.23
N GLU A 346 7.76 -26.33 -0.79
CA GLU A 346 8.51 -25.61 -1.81
C GLU A 346 9.54 -24.64 -1.21
N ILE A 347 9.25 -24.07 -0.03
CA ILE A 347 10.14 -23.14 0.68
C ILE A 347 10.16 -23.44 2.18
N LEU A 348 11.34 -23.48 2.78
CA LEU A 348 11.55 -23.40 4.23
C LEU A 348 12.09 -22.01 4.61
N PHE A 349 11.29 -21.25 5.36
CA PHE A 349 11.72 -20.00 6.00
C PHE A 349 12.34 -20.28 7.36
N ASP A 350 13.64 -20.04 7.50
CA ASP A 350 14.37 -20.15 8.76
C ASP A 350 14.41 -18.81 9.51
N ALA A 351 13.58 -18.73 10.54
CA ALA A 351 13.51 -17.66 11.52
C ALA A 351 14.06 -18.10 12.90
N SER A 352 14.89 -19.14 12.93
CA SER A 352 15.58 -19.60 14.14
C SER A 352 16.67 -18.61 14.60
N ARG A 353 17.28 -18.89 15.76
CA ARG A 353 18.33 -18.06 16.36
C ARG A 353 19.46 -17.73 15.37
N GLU A 354 19.92 -16.49 15.39
CA GLU A 354 21.02 -15.97 14.56
C GLU A 354 22.40 -16.40 15.09
N ASP A 355 22.70 -17.69 15.00
CA ASP A 355 24.02 -18.30 15.25
C ASP A 355 24.44 -19.19 14.07
N VAL A 356 25.66 -19.00 13.53
CA VAL A 356 26.11 -19.68 12.30
C VAL A 356 26.18 -21.20 12.48
N ALA A 357 26.73 -21.68 13.60
CA ALA A 357 26.91 -23.11 13.83
C ALA A 357 25.57 -23.81 14.03
N ALA A 358 24.70 -23.22 14.86
CA ALA A 358 23.35 -23.73 15.09
C ALA A 358 22.52 -23.75 13.80
N LYS A 359 22.56 -22.68 13.00
CA LYS A 359 21.84 -22.64 11.71
C LYS A 359 22.35 -23.66 10.72
N ARG A 360 23.67 -23.83 10.58
CA ARG A 360 24.25 -24.86 9.70
C ARG A 360 23.74 -26.25 10.09
N ALA A 361 23.79 -26.59 11.37
CA ALA A 361 23.31 -27.89 11.86
C ALA A 361 21.80 -28.08 11.60
N LEU A 362 21.01 -27.05 11.87
CA LEU A 362 19.56 -27.09 11.70
C LEU A 362 19.16 -27.21 10.22
N LEU A 363 19.78 -26.42 9.35
CA LEU A 363 19.50 -26.45 7.91
C LEU A 363 20.01 -27.74 7.26
N ALA A 364 21.15 -28.27 7.65
CA ALA A 364 21.60 -29.59 7.17
C ALA A 364 20.59 -30.70 7.53
N LYS A 365 19.98 -30.65 8.72
CA LYS A 365 18.87 -31.56 9.08
C LYS A 365 17.64 -31.31 8.19
N ALA A 366 17.32 -30.05 7.90
CA ALA A 366 16.22 -29.72 7.00
C ALA A 366 16.44 -30.23 5.58
N GLU A 367 17.67 -30.17 5.06
CA GLU A 367 18.03 -30.74 3.75
C GLU A 367 17.75 -32.25 3.69
N ALA A 368 18.07 -32.97 4.75
CA ALA A 368 17.80 -34.40 4.85
C ALA A 368 16.30 -34.73 4.86
N ALA A 369 15.46 -33.85 5.45
CA ALA A 369 14.02 -34.03 5.51
C ALA A 369 13.30 -33.63 4.21
N LEU A 370 13.76 -32.55 3.57
CA LEU A 370 13.08 -31.91 2.43
C LEU A 370 13.57 -32.41 1.06
N GLY A 371 14.73 -33.09 0.99
CA GLY A 371 15.37 -33.46 -0.27
C GLY A 371 16.02 -32.25 -0.95
N GLU A 372 16.25 -32.31 -2.26
CA GLU A 372 17.00 -31.28 -3.04
C GLU A 372 16.12 -30.15 -3.62
N ASP A 373 14.80 -30.34 -3.67
CA ASP A 373 13.89 -29.43 -4.38
C ASP A 373 13.51 -28.16 -3.60
N ALA A 374 13.51 -28.23 -2.26
CA ALA A 374 13.01 -27.13 -1.43
C ALA A 374 14.01 -25.97 -1.34
N LEU A 375 13.55 -24.74 -1.53
CA LEU A 375 14.36 -23.55 -1.30
C LEU A 375 14.56 -23.33 0.21
N LEU A 376 15.79 -23.04 0.63
CA LEU A 376 16.09 -22.65 2.01
C LEU A 376 16.26 -21.14 2.11
N VAL A 377 15.51 -20.52 3.01
CA VAL A 377 15.44 -19.07 3.13
C VAL A 377 15.85 -18.62 4.52
N LEU A 378 16.91 -17.82 4.62
CA LEU A 378 17.28 -17.15 5.87
C LEU A 378 16.48 -15.85 6.01
N THR A 379 15.63 -15.76 7.03
CA THR A 379 14.86 -14.54 7.30
C THR A 379 15.53 -13.62 8.33
N GLY A 380 16.70 -14.02 8.83
CA GLY A 380 17.48 -13.28 9.82
C GLY A 380 18.14 -12.02 9.27
N ALA A 381 18.42 -11.09 10.19
CA ALA A 381 18.87 -9.74 9.87
C ALA A 381 20.40 -9.57 9.89
N ARG A 382 21.16 -10.56 10.36
CA ARG A 382 22.59 -10.42 10.67
C ARG A 382 23.47 -11.34 9.85
N LEU A 383 23.14 -12.62 9.77
CA LEU A 383 24.07 -13.63 9.24
C LEU A 383 24.25 -13.54 7.73
N ARG A 384 25.50 -13.76 7.28
CA ARG A 384 25.83 -13.86 5.85
C ARG A 384 25.33 -15.17 5.27
N VAL A 385 24.72 -15.09 4.08
CA VAL A 385 24.20 -16.27 3.36
C VAL A 385 25.36 -17.22 3.03
N GLY A 386 26.47 -16.69 2.51
CA GLY A 386 27.66 -17.47 2.20
C GLY A 386 28.29 -18.14 3.42
N ALA A 387 28.21 -17.50 4.60
CA ALA A 387 28.70 -18.13 5.82
C ALA A 387 27.84 -19.33 6.21
N VAL A 388 26.50 -19.24 6.14
CA VAL A 388 25.65 -20.39 6.47
C VAL A 388 25.75 -21.49 5.40
N ALA A 389 25.89 -21.12 4.12
CA ALA A 389 25.96 -22.06 2.98
C ALA A 389 27.09 -23.08 3.07
N GLN A 390 28.25 -22.74 3.66
CA GLN A 390 29.43 -23.63 3.76
C GLN A 390 29.18 -24.98 4.46
N GLY A 391 28.08 -25.12 5.21
CA GLY A 391 27.72 -26.35 5.90
C GLY A 391 26.67 -27.21 5.20
N LEU A 392 26.23 -26.83 4.01
CA LEU A 392 25.11 -27.46 3.30
C LEU A 392 25.57 -28.37 2.15
N ALA A 393 24.80 -29.40 1.87
CA ALA A 393 25.00 -30.29 0.73
C ALA A 393 24.62 -29.60 -0.59
N TRP A 394 23.56 -28.79 -0.56
CA TRP A 394 23.07 -28.02 -1.71
C TRP A 394 23.09 -26.51 -1.37
N PRO A 395 24.27 -25.88 -1.33
CA PRO A 395 24.39 -24.47 -0.93
C PRO A 395 23.77 -23.49 -1.94
N ASP A 396 23.51 -23.92 -3.17
CA ASP A 396 23.00 -23.10 -4.27
C ASP A 396 21.51 -22.76 -4.17
N ARG A 397 20.78 -23.48 -3.32
CA ARG A 397 19.37 -23.22 -2.97
C ARG A 397 19.19 -22.50 -1.63
N LEU A 398 20.27 -22.02 -1.01
CA LEU A 398 20.19 -21.13 0.14
C LEU A 398 20.15 -19.66 -0.34
N VAL A 399 19.20 -18.89 0.16
CA VAL A 399 19.04 -17.47 -0.14
C VAL A 399 18.66 -16.69 1.12
N GLY A 400 19.04 -15.42 1.19
CA GLY A 400 18.54 -14.51 2.21
C GLY A 400 17.26 -13.83 1.74
N LEU A 401 16.24 -13.81 2.59
CA LEU A 401 15.03 -13.03 2.39
C LEU A 401 14.62 -12.42 3.74
N TYR A 402 15.21 -11.27 4.06
CA TYR A 402 14.87 -10.58 5.30
C TYR A 402 13.52 -9.89 5.15
N LEU A 403 12.61 -10.22 6.07
CA LEU A 403 11.22 -9.77 6.11
C LEU A 403 11.01 -8.97 7.39
N PRO A 404 11.17 -7.63 7.37
CA PRO A 404 10.81 -6.82 8.52
C PRO A 404 9.34 -7.07 8.89
N ALA A 405 9.05 -7.20 10.20
CA ALA A 405 7.70 -7.48 10.69
C ALA A 405 6.68 -6.49 10.10
N ASP A 406 7.08 -5.20 10.06
CA ASP A 406 6.33 -4.10 9.49
C ASP A 406 7.17 -3.49 8.38
N GLY A 407 6.62 -3.39 7.18
CA GLY A 407 7.35 -2.81 6.06
C GLY A 407 6.94 -3.44 4.74
N GLY A 408 6.65 -2.61 3.75
CA GLY A 408 6.23 -3.09 2.43
C GLY A 408 7.37 -3.72 1.61
N VAL A 409 8.46 -4.19 2.23
CA VAL A 409 9.71 -4.56 1.56
C VAL A 409 10.26 -5.91 2.00
N ALA A 410 11.10 -6.49 1.16
CA ALA A 410 11.91 -7.66 1.49
C ALA A 410 13.33 -7.46 0.94
N GLU A 411 14.35 -7.67 1.77
CA GLU A 411 15.75 -7.64 1.32
C GLU A 411 16.15 -9.04 0.84
N VAL A 412 16.38 -9.16 -0.47
CA VAL A 412 16.75 -10.40 -1.14
C VAL A 412 18.27 -10.43 -1.34
N VAL A 413 18.90 -11.43 -0.73
CA VAL A 413 20.37 -11.57 -0.67
C VAL A 413 20.78 -12.88 -1.30
N ALA A 414 21.61 -12.82 -2.35
CA ALA A 414 22.28 -14.01 -2.87
C ALA A 414 23.67 -14.12 -2.25
N GLY A 415 23.97 -15.27 -1.65
CA GLY A 415 25.34 -15.62 -1.29
C GLY A 415 26.15 -16.07 -2.52
N PRO A 416 27.45 -16.32 -2.37
CA PRO A 416 28.32 -16.70 -3.49
C PRO A 416 27.89 -17.97 -4.24
N ALA A 417 27.21 -18.89 -3.56
CA ALA A 417 26.73 -20.13 -4.15
C ALA A 417 25.28 -20.03 -4.69
N THR A 418 24.50 -19.04 -4.27
CA THR A 418 23.06 -18.97 -4.56
C THR A 418 22.80 -18.91 -6.08
N SER A 419 21.98 -19.84 -6.56
CA SER A 419 21.64 -19.98 -7.97
C SER A 419 20.64 -18.93 -8.46
N ALA A 420 20.60 -18.71 -9.78
CA ALA A 420 19.61 -17.83 -10.40
C ALA A 420 18.15 -18.32 -10.18
N PRO A 421 17.83 -19.63 -10.26
CA PRO A 421 16.52 -20.14 -9.87
C PRO A 421 16.16 -19.83 -8.41
N ALA A 422 17.08 -20.06 -7.47
CA ALA A 422 16.83 -19.78 -6.05
C ALA A 422 16.51 -18.29 -5.81
N LEU A 423 17.29 -17.40 -6.44
CA LEU A 423 17.04 -15.97 -6.40
C LEU A 423 15.69 -15.57 -7.01
N SER A 424 15.32 -16.19 -8.13
CA SER A 424 14.05 -15.94 -8.81
C SER A 424 12.85 -16.33 -7.95
N ILE A 425 12.90 -17.52 -7.32
CA ILE A 425 11.87 -18.02 -6.40
C ILE A 425 11.76 -17.10 -5.17
N ALA A 426 12.88 -16.61 -4.62
CA ALA A 426 12.87 -15.69 -3.48
C ALA A 426 12.13 -14.37 -3.79
N VAL A 427 12.31 -13.84 -5.01
CA VAL A 427 11.58 -12.64 -5.47
C VAL A 427 10.09 -12.92 -5.60
N ASP A 428 9.71 -14.09 -6.13
CA ASP A 428 8.30 -14.48 -6.25
C ASP A 428 7.65 -14.69 -4.88
N ALA A 429 8.38 -15.29 -3.94
CA ALA A 429 7.97 -15.43 -2.55
C ALA A 429 7.75 -14.06 -1.89
N ALA A 430 8.69 -13.11 -2.05
CA ALA A 430 8.53 -11.74 -1.54
C ALA A 430 7.23 -11.09 -2.03
N ARG A 431 6.99 -11.15 -3.35
CA ARG A 431 5.77 -10.61 -3.98
C ARG A 431 4.51 -11.30 -3.48
N ARG A 432 4.55 -12.63 -3.37
CA ARG A 432 3.41 -13.42 -2.88
C ARG A 432 3.06 -13.06 -1.44
N LEU A 433 4.07 -12.74 -0.62
CA LEU A 433 3.91 -12.25 0.75
C LEU A 433 3.55 -10.75 0.83
N GLY A 434 3.31 -10.08 -0.30
CA GLY A 434 2.92 -8.67 -0.35
C GLY A 434 4.07 -7.70 -0.07
N ARG A 435 5.32 -8.11 -0.34
CA ARG A 435 6.52 -7.31 -0.10
C ARG A 435 7.20 -6.91 -1.42
N THR A 436 7.70 -5.68 -1.45
CA THR A 436 8.51 -5.12 -2.55
C THR A 436 9.94 -5.67 -2.44
N PRO A 437 10.42 -6.45 -3.41
CA PRO A 437 11.74 -7.08 -3.33
C PRO A 437 12.86 -6.09 -3.69
N PHE A 438 13.87 -5.99 -2.83
CA PHE A 438 15.09 -5.22 -3.08
C PHE A 438 16.31 -6.11 -3.05
N ARG A 439 17.24 -5.87 -3.99
CA ARG A 439 18.52 -6.58 -4.03
C ARG A 439 19.47 -5.96 -3.01
N VAL A 440 20.02 -6.81 -2.16
CA VAL A 440 21.05 -6.44 -1.18
C VAL A 440 22.19 -7.47 -1.27
N GLU A 441 23.43 -7.00 -1.19
CA GLU A 441 24.60 -7.87 -1.29
C GLU A 441 24.86 -8.64 0.02
N ASP A 442 25.59 -9.76 -0.07
CA ASP A 442 25.87 -10.61 1.09
C ASP A 442 27.00 -10.03 1.97
N GLY A 443 26.64 -9.06 2.80
CA GLY A 443 27.52 -8.39 3.77
C GLY A 443 27.14 -8.65 5.23
N ASP A 444 27.94 -8.08 6.14
CA ASP A 444 27.70 -8.18 7.57
C ASP A 444 26.47 -7.36 7.98
N GLY A 445 25.38 -8.05 8.32
CA GLY A 445 24.09 -7.40 8.58
C GLY A 445 23.37 -6.90 7.34
N ARG A 446 22.03 -6.92 7.40
CA ARG A 446 21.14 -6.41 6.35
C ARG A 446 21.07 -4.89 6.36
N PHE A 447 20.66 -4.30 5.25
CA PHE A 447 20.59 -2.85 5.07
C PHE A 447 19.68 -2.20 6.12
N LEU A 448 18.43 -2.68 6.26
CA LEU A 448 17.49 -2.10 7.22
C LEU A 448 17.93 -2.32 8.66
N ALA A 449 18.54 -3.47 8.94
CA ALA A 449 19.09 -3.79 10.26
C ALA A 449 20.16 -2.77 10.69
N ARG A 450 21.03 -2.35 9.77
CA ARG A 450 22.04 -1.31 10.02
C ARG A 450 21.42 0.06 10.29
N LEU A 451 20.37 0.43 9.57
CA LEU A 451 19.64 1.67 9.83
C LEU A 451 18.99 1.66 11.23
N THR A 452 18.31 0.58 11.59
CA THR A 452 17.69 0.42 12.91
C THR A 452 18.71 0.40 14.04
N ALA A 453 19.84 -0.27 13.86
CA ALA A 453 20.91 -0.27 14.85
C ALA A 453 21.50 1.14 15.06
N ALA A 454 21.72 1.91 13.99
CA ALA A 454 22.19 3.29 14.08
C ALA A 454 21.17 4.19 14.78
N TYR A 455 19.88 3.99 14.52
CA TYR A 455 18.79 4.70 15.17
C TYR A 455 18.75 4.45 16.68
N PHE A 456 18.84 3.19 17.11
CA PHE A 456 18.88 2.86 18.55
C PHE A 456 20.11 3.42 19.24
N ARG A 457 21.29 3.33 18.61
CA ARG A 457 22.52 3.91 19.19
C ARG A 457 22.39 5.42 19.34
N ALA A 458 21.91 6.13 18.31
CA ALA A 458 21.69 7.58 18.39
C ALA A 458 20.69 7.98 19.49
N ALA A 459 19.65 7.17 19.71
CA ALA A 459 18.70 7.38 20.79
C ALA A 459 19.31 7.13 22.18
N LEU A 460 20.18 6.13 22.33
CA LEU A 460 20.94 5.90 23.56
C LEU A 460 21.92 7.04 23.85
N ASP A 461 22.54 7.61 22.81
CA ASP A 461 23.50 8.73 22.87
C ASP A 461 22.85 10.07 23.24
N LEU A 462 21.52 10.15 23.38
CA LEU A 462 20.84 11.31 23.96
C LEU A 462 21.13 11.45 25.46
N GLY A 463 21.60 10.38 26.10
CA GLY A 463 22.00 10.37 27.50
C GLY A 463 21.01 9.62 28.39
N PRO A 464 21.41 9.30 29.64
CA PRO A 464 20.64 8.45 30.54
C PRO A 464 19.42 9.15 31.17
N THR A 465 19.33 10.48 31.12
CA THR A 465 18.25 11.25 31.78
C THR A 465 17.08 11.59 30.87
N VAL A 466 17.24 11.44 29.54
CA VAL A 466 16.16 11.72 28.58
C VAL A 466 15.09 10.63 28.65
N GLY A 467 13.84 11.05 28.87
CA GLY A 467 12.69 10.18 29.01
C GLY A 467 12.41 9.36 27.75
N ALA A 468 11.89 8.15 27.94
CA ALA A 468 11.55 7.27 26.81
C ALA A 468 10.41 7.87 25.94
N ALA A 469 9.38 8.43 26.58
CA ALA A 469 8.27 9.05 25.86
C ALA A 469 8.72 10.28 25.06
N ASP A 470 9.61 11.10 25.62
CA ASP A 470 10.16 12.29 24.98
C ASP A 470 11.07 11.94 23.80
N THR A 471 11.88 10.89 23.93
CA THR A 471 12.67 10.37 22.81
C THR A 471 11.78 9.92 21.65
N ASP A 472 10.74 9.15 21.93
CA ASP A 472 9.77 8.70 20.92
C ASP A 472 9.00 9.89 20.29
N ALA A 473 8.66 10.90 21.09
CA ALA A 473 8.01 12.12 20.63
C ALA A 473 8.92 12.95 19.72
N ALA A 474 10.19 13.13 20.08
CA ALA A 474 11.17 13.85 19.28
C ALA A 474 11.40 13.20 17.91
N ALA A 475 11.44 11.86 17.86
CA ALA A 475 11.57 11.15 16.59
C ALA A 475 10.36 11.36 15.66
N ARG A 476 9.14 11.28 16.21
CA ARG A 476 7.90 11.55 15.48
C ARG A 476 7.77 13.00 15.03
N ALA A 477 8.19 13.95 15.87
CA ALA A 477 8.23 15.36 15.52
C ALA A 477 9.19 15.64 14.35
N ALA A 478 10.24 14.85 14.20
CA ALA A 478 11.14 14.88 13.05
C ALA A 478 10.59 14.16 11.80
N GLY A 479 9.40 13.55 11.88
CA GLY A 479 8.72 12.90 10.76
C GLY A 479 8.97 11.40 10.61
N LEU A 480 9.68 10.76 11.55
CA LEU A 480 9.83 9.30 11.57
C LEU A 480 8.50 8.64 11.97
N ALA A 481 8.18 7.51 11.32
CA ALA A 481 6.91 6.81 11.54
C ALA A 481 6.74 6.29 12.98
N GLU A 482 7.83 5.89 13.63
CA GLU A 482 7.82 5.30 14.96
C GLU A 482 9.05 5.77 15.78
N GLY A 483 8.86 6.00 17.07
CA GLY A 483 9.94 6.28 18.01
C GLY A 483 10.83 5.06 18.27
N PRO A 484 12.11 5.24 18.66
CA PRO A 484 13.04 4.13 18.81
C PRO A 484 12.63 3.14 19.90
N TRP A 485 11.97 3.61 20.96
CA TRP A 485 11.57 2.78 22.09
C TRP A 485 10.26 2.06 21.84
N ALA A 486 9.32 2.69 21.16
CA ALA A 486 8.14 2.01 20.61
C ALA A 486 8.56 0.87 19.67
N LEU A 487 9.48 1.15 18.73
CA LEU A 487 10.05 0.17 17.81
C LEU A 487 10.73 -0.99 18.56
N ALA A 488 11.58 -0.70 19.55
CA ALA A 488 12.26 -1.73 20.34
C ALA A 488 11.28 -2.66 21.09
N ARG A 489 10.21 -2.12 21.68
CA ARG A 489 9.16 -2.92 22.35
C ARG A 489 8.46 -3.85 21.37
N ARG A 490 8.18 -3.36 20.16
CA ARG A 490 7.50 -4.14 19.12
C ARG A 490 8.38 -5.26 18.56
N LEU A 491 9.67 -4.99 18.32
CA LEU A 491 10.62 -6.01 17.85
C LEU A 491 10.89 -7.07 18.91
N GLY A 492 10.87 -6.69 20.18
CA GLY A 492 11.18 -7.58 21.30
C GLY A 492 12.68 -7.82 21.47
N TYR A 493 13.04 -8.37 22.64
CA TYR A 493 14.44 -8.42 23.09
C TYR A 493 15.38 -9.20 22.17
N ALA A 494 14.94 -10.34 21.64
CA ALA A 494 15.78 -11.17 20.76
C ALA A 494 16.18 -10.41 19.48
N ALA A 495 15.21 -9.78 18.80
CA ALA A 495 15.48 -9.01 17.59
C ALA A 495 16.33 -7.76 17.89
N VAL A 496 16.10 -7.09 19.03
CA VAL A 496 16.96 -5.96 19.46
C VAL A 496 18.40 -6.44 19.70
N THR A 497 18.58 -7.60 20.33
CA THR A 497 19.91 -8.21 20.54
C THR A 497 20.58 -8.54 19.21
N ASP A 498 19.82 -8.98 18.21
CA ASP A 498 20.36 -9.24 16.88
C ASP A 498 20.87 -7.97 16.18
N LEU A 499 20.25 -6.82 16.46
CA LEU A 499 20.57 -5.52 15.87
C LEU A 499 21.74 -4.82 16.56
N VAL A 500 21.77 -4.79 17.90
CA VAL A 500 22.72 -3.96 18.68
C VAL A 500 23.65 -4.76 19.58
N GLY A 501 23.55 -6.09 19.59
CA GLY A 501 24.31 -6.96 20.49
C GLY A 501 23.74 -6.98 21.91
N GLU A 502 24.28 -7.87 22.75
CA GLU A 502 23.78 -8.10 24.12
C GLU A 502 23.87 -6.83 25.00
N GLU A 503 25.04 -6.18 25.00
CA GLU A 503 25.26 -4.94 25.77
C GLU A 503 24.32 -3.82 25.31
N GLY A 504 24.16 -3.67 23.98
CA GLY A 504 23.22 -2.72 23.41
C GLY A 504 21.78 -3.02 23.78
N ALA A 505 21.37 -4.30 23.77
CA ALA A 505 20.03 -4.70 24.13
C ALA A 505 19.73 -4.46 25.61
N VAL A 506 20.70 -4.69 26.50
CA VAL A 506 20.60 -4.32 27.92
C VAL A 506 20.45 -2.81 28.08
N ALA A 507 21.21 -2.01 27.33
CA ALA A 507 21.08 -0.56 27.35
C ALA A 507 19.71 -0.08 26.84
N VAL A 508 19.17 -0.70 25.78
CA VAL A 508 17.81 -0.45 25.28
C VAL A 508 16.78 -0.82 26.34
N LEU A 509 16.87 -1.99 26.98
CA LEU A 509 15.97 -2.38 28.07
C LEU A 509 16.01 -1.41 29.24
N ALA A 510 17.19 -0.89 29.59
CA ALA A 510 17.32 0.14 30.61
C ALA A 510 16.63 1.44 30.17
N ALA A 511 16.81 1.85 28.91
CA ALA A 511 16.16 3.03 28.34
C ALA A 511 14.64 2.93 28.33
N LEU A 512 14.08 1.75 28.03
CA LEU A 512 12.63 1.50 28.05
C LEU A 512 11.97 1.70 29.42
N LYS A 513 12.75 1.61 30.51
CA LYS A 513 12.29 1.74 31.90
C LYS A 513 12.51 3.13 32.48
N ARG A 514 13.11 4.06 31.73
CA ARG A 514 13.38 5.42 32.22
C ARG A 514 12.06 6.15 32.51
N PRO A 515 11.94 6.84 33.65
CA PRO A 515 10.77 7.67 33.92
C PRO A 515 10.70 8.83 32.91
N PRO A 516 9.54 9.50 32.78
CA PRO A 516 9.43 10.77 32.09
C PRO A 516 10.11 11.85 32.94
N ASP A 517 11.44 11.93 32.85
CA ASP A 517 12.27 12.87 33.61
C ASP A 517 12.55 14.14 32.79
N ASP A 518 13.60 14.13 31.96
CA ASP A 518 14.04 15.30 31.19
C ASP A 518 13.45 15.32 29.78
N PRO A 519 13.06 16.51 29.26
CA PRO A 519 12.68 16.66 27.87
C PRO A 519 13.86 16.32 26.95
N ALA A 520 13.54 15.72 25.80
CA ALA A 520 14.56 15.50 24.77
C ALA A 520 15.14 16.84 24.28
N PRO A 521 16.46 16.91 24.01
CA PRO A 521 17.05 18.06 23.33
C PRO A 521 16.29 18.41 22.04
N ALA A 522 16.21 19.70 21.70
CA ALA A 522 15.49 20.16 20.51
C ALA A 522 16.01 19.52 19.21
N ASP A 523 17.29 19.14 19.18
CA ASP A 523 17.95 18.47 18.05
C ASP A 523 17.95 16.93 18.15
N ALA A 524 17.27 16.33 19.12
CA ALA A 524 17.26 14.87 19.31
C ALA A 524 16.72 14.13 18.07
N GLY A 525 15.60 14.59 17.50
CA GLY A 525 15.04 14.09 16.25
C GLY A 525 16.04 14.20 15.08
N PRO A 526 16.54 15.41 14.78
CA PRO A 526 17.60 15.63 13.79
C PRO A 526 18.84 14.73 13.96
N ARG A 527 19.34 14.52 15.19
CA ARG A 527 20.48 13.64 15.48
C ARG A 527 20.19 12.19 15.10
N MET A 528 19.00 11.69 15.44
CA MET A 528 18.58 10.34 15.08
C MET A 528 18.45 10.18 13.55
N MET A 529 17.85 11.15 12.86
CA MET A 529 17.76 11.13 11.39
C MET A 529 19.14 11.19 10.72
N ALA A 530 20.07 11.99 11.26
CA ALA A 530 21.44 12.06 10.76
C ALA A 530 22.18 10.73 10.92
N ALA A 531 22.02 10.05 12.04
CA ALA A 531 22.64 8.74 12.26
C ALA A 531 22.16 7.68 11.26
N VAL A 532 20.85 7.64 10.99
CA VAL A 532 20.26 6.75 9.98
C VAL A 532 20.78 7.09 8.58
N ARG A 533 20.85 8.38 8.22
CA ARG A 533 21.42 8.82 6.94
C ARG A 533 22.88 8.39 6.79
N THR A 534 23.69 8.59 7.82
CA THR A 534 25.10 8.19 7.82
C THR A 534 25.23 6.67 7.63
N ALA A 535 24.45 5.88 8.36
CA ALA A 535 24.45 4.42 8.20
C ALA A 535 24.08 3.97 6.78
N MET A 536 23.13 4.68 6.14
CA MET A 536 22.77 4.44 4.75
C MET A 536 23.92 4.76 3.78
N VAL A 537 24.57 5.92 3.95
CA VAL A 537 25.72 6.32 3.13
C VAL A 537 26.87 5.34 3.29
N THR A 538 27.13 4.86 4.51
CA THR A 538 28.13 3.80 4.76
C THR A 538 27.76 2.51 4.04
N ALA A 539 26.51 2.07 4.09
CA ALA A 539 26.07 0.86 3.39
C ALA A 539 26.22 0.97 1.86
N LEU A 540 25.93 2.14 1.27
CA LEU A 540 26.17 2.41 -0.14
C LEU A 540 27.67 2.39 -0.48
N ALA A 541 28.50 3.03 0.35
CA ALA A 541 29.96 3.09 0.15
C ALA A 541 30.63 1.71 0.23
N GLU A 542 30.09 0.82 1.06
CA GLU A 542 30.54 -0.58 1.17
C GLU A 542 30.01 -1.49 0.04
N GLY A 543 29.14 -0.99 -0.83
CA GLY A 543 28.51 -1.76 -1.90
C GLY A 543 27.45 -2.76 -1.41
N LEU A 544 26.96 -2.61 -0.17
CA LEU A 544 25.88 -3.46 0.37
C LEU A 544 24.58 -3.27 -0.43
N VAL A 545 24.35 -2.03 -0.85
CA VAL A 545 23.29 -1.65 -1.79
C VAL A 545 23.95 -0.80 -2.88
N ASN A 546 23.69 -1.12 -4.15
CA ASN A 546 24.37 -0.48 -5.27
C ASN A 546 23.52 0.59 -5.98
N ASP A 547 22.31 0.84 -5.49
CA ASP A 547 21.37 1.80 -6.03
C ASP A 547 20.86 2.73 -4.92
N ALA A 548 21.20 4.02 -5.02
CA ALA A 548 20.79 5.05 -4.07
C ALA A 548 19.26 5.24 -4.04
N VAL A 549 18.58 5.07 -5.19
CA VAL A 549 17.13 5.17 -5.30
C VAL A 549 16.46 4.01 -4.55
N ALA A 550 16.99 2.79 -4.72
CA ALA A 550 16.55 1.63 -3.96
C ALA A 550 16.80 1.79 -2.45
N ALA A 551 17.95 2.34 -2.06
CA ALA A 551 18.28 2.60 -0.65
C ALA A 551 17.31 3.59 0.01
N ASP A 552 17.01 4.71 -0.66
CA ASP A 552 16.02 5.68 -0.19
C ASP A 552 14.63 5.04 -0.05
N LEU A 553 14.22 4.27 -1.05
CA LEU A 553 12.91 3.64 -1.06
C LEU A 553 12.79 2.54 0.01
N MET A 554 13.85 1.76 0.25
CA MET A 554 13.93 0.82 1.38
C MET A 554 13.84 1.54 2.72
N ALA A 555 14.51 2.68 2.89
CA ALA A 555 14.41 3.47 4.11
C ALA A 555 12.98 4.01 4.32
N VAL A 556 12.30 4.45 3.26
CA VAL A 556 10.90 4.91 3.34
C VAL A 556 9.95 3.75 3.67
N LEU A 557 9.99 2.67 2.89
CA LEU A 557 8.99 1.59 2.96
C LEU A 557 9.27 0.56 4.06
N GLY A 558 10.53 0.39 4.45
CA GLY A 558 10.99 -0.64 5.38
C GLY A 558 11.44 -0.12 6.75
N PHE A 559 12.08 1.04 6.80
CA PHE A 559 12.51 1.66 8.07
C PHE A 559 11.47 2.64 8.63
N GLY A 560 10.66 3.28 7.77
CA GLY A 560 9.68 4.29 8.17
C GLY A 560 10.21 5.72 8.11
N TRP A 561 11.12 5.98 7.16
CA TRP A 561 11.57 7.33 6.83
C TRP A 561 10.44 8.15 6.19
N PRO A 562 10.30 9.46 6.48
CA PRO A 562 9.23 10.28 5.91
C PRO A 562 9.23 10.29 4.38
N ALA A 563 8.19 9.70 3.78
CA ALA A 563 8.10 9.54 2.32
C ALA A 563 8.09 10.87 1.56
N ALA A 564 7.53 11.92 2.15
CA ALA A 564 7.53 13.27 1.57
C ALA A 564 8.93 13.86 1.39
N SER A 565 9.94 13.39 2.12
CA SER A 565 11.32 13.83 1.91
C SER A 565 12.02 13.08 0.77
N GLY A 566 11.40 12.02 0.22
CA GLY A 566 12.01 11.18 -0.80
C GLY A 566 13.17 10.30 -0.30
N GLY A 567 13.19 9.96 0.99
CA GLY A 567 14.25 9.15 1.62
C GLY A 567 15.41 9.97 2.22
N PRO A 568 16.37 9.32 2.90
CA PRO A 568 17.51 10.01 3.52
C PRO A 568 18.43 10.80 2.58
N LEU A 569 18.61 10.40 1.32
CA LEU A 569 19.35 11.17 0.31
C LEU A 569 18.44 12.13 -0.48
N GLY A 570 17.13 11.98 -0.35
CA GLY A 570 16.16 12.81 -1.07
C GLY A 570 16.15 12.52 -2.57
N SER A 571 16.38 11.27 -2.99
CA SER A 571 16.37 10.88 -4.42
C SER A 571 15.06 11.21 -5.12
N PHE A 572 13.97 11.36 -4.36
CA PHE A 572 12.64 11.73 -4.85
C PHE A 572 12.19 13.14 -4.42
N ALA A 573 13.05 13.92 -3.75
CA ALA A 573 12.79 15.34 -3.55
C ALA A 573 12.93 16.10 -4.89
N ARG A 574 12.30 17.27 -5.03
CA ARG A 574 12.48 18.12 -6.23
C ARG A 574 13.98 18.37 -6.43
N ARG A 575 14.50 18.00 -7.60
CA ARG A 575 15.78 18.53 -8.11
C ARG A 575 15.53 19.87 -8.78
#